data_AF-A0A948RYK0-F1
#
_entry.id   AF-A0A948RYK0-F1
#
_cell.length_a   1.000
_cell.length_b   1.000
_cell.length_c   1.000
_cell.angle_alpha   90.00
_cell.angle_beta   90.00
_cell.angle_gamma   90.00
#
_symmetry.space_group_name_H-M   'P 1'
#
loop_
_entity.id
_entity.type
_entity.pdbx_description
1 polymer ?
#
loop_
_entity_poly.entity_id
_entity_poly.type
_entity_poly.pdbx_seq_one_letter_code
_entity_poly.pdbx_strand_id
1 'polypeptide(L)'
;MSTFIVRFVDEMAGSFRGKVQHVADGEELVFTDESELLAFFERMNILRALARANAELVEAHHTDGSDDDAPADAASSVGAPPKVTDGVDS
;
A
#
# COMPACT_ATOMS: atom_id res chain seq x y z
N MET A 1 -5.42 6.83 7.87
CA MET A 1 -6.50 7.75 7.43
C MET A 1 -6.06 9.14 7.81
N SER A 2 -5.89 10.05 6.85
CA SER A 2 -5.51 11.44 7.14
C SER A 2 -6.75 12.27 7.44
N THR A 3 -6.82 12.84 8.64
CA THR A 3 -7.93 13.68 9.08
C THR A 3 -7.41 15.08 9.37
N PHE A 4 -8.12 16.09 8.90
CA PHE A 4 -7.73 17.49 9.08
C PHE A 4 -8.85 18.28 9.74
N ILE A 5 -8.49 19.19 10.64
CA ILE A 5 -9.39 20.20 11.19
C ILE A 5 -9.13 21.51 10.45
N VAL A 6 -10.18 22.11 9.91
CA VAL A 6 -10.12 23.42 9.24
C VAL A 6 -10.78 24.46 10.11
N ARG A 7 -10.08 25.56 10.37
CA ARG A 7 -10.60 26.71 11.12
C ARG A 7 -10.47 27.99 10.30
N PHE A 8 -11.58 28.68 10.09
CA PHE A 8 -11.59 30.02 9.50
C PHE A 8 -11.48 31.03 10.65
N VAL A 9 -10.38 31.79 10.66
CA VAL A 9 -9.99 32.62 11.81
C VAL A 9 -10.46 34.07 11.65
N ASP A 10 -10.43 34.59 10.42
CA ASP A 10 -10.95 35.91 10.09
C ASP A 10 -11.56 35.83 8.69
N GLU A 11 -12.87 36.05 8.62
CA GLU A 11 -13.63 36.13 7.36
C GLU A 11 -14.30 37.50 7.20
N MET A 12 -14.09 38.42 8.15
CA MET A 12 -14.66 39.76 8.12
C MET A 12 -13.60 40.79 7.72
N ALA A 13 -13.94 41.61 6.72
CA ALA A 13 -13.19 42.78 6.23
C ALA A 13 -11.94 42.53 5.34
N GLY A 14 -12.00 41.56 4.42
CA GLY A 14 -11.13 41.56 3.23
C GLY A 14 -9.74 40.95 3.41
N SER A 15 -9.46 40.33 4.56
CA SER A 15 -8.32 39.44 4.76
C SER A 15 -8.82 38.03 5.07
N PHE A 16 -8.49 37.07 4.21
CA PHE A 16 -8.77 35.66 4.48
C PHE A 16 -7.71 35.09 5.43
N ARG A 17 -8.13 34.29 6.41
CA ARG A 17 -7.19 33.48 7.20
C ARG A 17 -7.76 32.10 7.55
N GLY A 18 -7.25 31.07 6.88
CA GLY A 18 -7.54 29.68 7.16
C GLY A 18 -6.43 29.00 7.97
N LYS A 19 -6.78 28.08 8.86
CA LYS A 19 -5.84 27.16 9.51
C LYS A 19 -6.25 25.73 9.23
N VAL A 20 -5.28 24.91 8.87
CA VAL A 20 -5.44 23.46 8.69
C VAL A 20 -4.55 22.76 9.70
N GLN A 21 -5.12 21.87 10.51
CA GLN A 21 -4.36 21.05 11.43
C GLN A 21 -4.50 19.57 11.06
N HIS A 22 -3.39 18.86 10.89
CA HIS A 22 -3.40 17.42 10.72
C HIS A 22 -3.59 16.74 12.09
N VAL A 23 -4.57 15.85 12.18
CA VAL A 23 -4.98 15.24 13.47
C VAL A 23 -3.95 14.23 13.97
N ALA A 24 -3.20 13.58 13.07
CA ALA A 24 -2.31 12.48 13.46
C ALA A 24 -1.00 12.96 14.10
N ASP A 25 -0.39 14.01 13.56
CA ASP A 25 0.90 14.56 14.03
C ASP A 25 0.76 15.95 14.67
N GLY A 26 -0.42 16.58 14.58
CA GLY A 26 -0.67 17.91 15.11
C GLY A 26 -0.09 19.03 14.27
N GLU A 27 0.44 18.76 13.07
CA GLU A 27 1.03 19.77 12.19
C GLU A 27 -0.01 20.82 11.81
N GLU A 28 0.34 22.10 11.95
CA GLU A 28 -0.52 23.22 11.60
C GLU A 28 0.02 24.00 10.39
N LEU A 29 -0.86 24.27 9.44
CA LEU A 29 -0.63 25.12 8.28
C LEU A 29 -1.57 26.32 8.35
N VAL A 30 -1.06 27.51 8.03
CA VAL A 30 -1.83 28.76 8.02
C VAL A 30 -1.85 29.30 6.59
N PHE A 31 -3.04 29.63 6.11
CA PHE A 31 -3.28 30.18 4.78
C PHE A 31 -3.84 31.59 4.92
N THR A 32 -3.27 32.55 4.19
CA THR A 32 -3.76 33.94 4.12
C THR A 32 -4.46 34.25 2.80
N ASP A 33 -4.46 33.30 1.87
CA ASP A 33 -5.18 33.34 0.60
C ASP A 33 -6.11 32.13 0.49
N GLU A 34 -7.36 32.37 0.10
CA GLU A 34 -8.39 31.33 -0.04
C GLU A 34 -8.04 30.34 -1.16
N SER A 35 -7.48 30.83 -2.26
CA SER A 35 -7.07 30.04 -3.42
C SER A 35 -5.97 29.05 -3.06
N GLU A 36 -5.03 29.45 -2.20
CA GLU A 36 -3.98 28.57 -1.71
C GLU A 36 -4.53 27.44 -0.83
N LEU A 37 -5.53 27.75 0.02
CA LEU A 37 -6.22 26.74 0.84
C LEU A 37 -6.96 25.74 -0.06
N LEU A 38 -7.68 26.22 -1.08
CA LEU A 38 -8.40 25.36 -2.00
C LEU A 38 -7.44 24.45 -2.80
N ALA A 39 -6.35 25.01 -3.33
CA ALA A 39 -5.32 24.25 -4.05
C ALA A 39 -4.63 23.20 -3.15
N PHE A 40 -4.51 23.46 -1.84
CA PHE A 40 -4.05 22.45 -0.89
C PHE A 40 -5.01 21.25 -0.82
N PHE A 41 -6.32 21.48 -0.68
CA PHE A 41 -7.30 20.39 -0.61
C PHE A 41 -7.43 19.62 -1.92
N GLU A 42 -7.33 20.29 -3.07
CA GLU A 42 -7.31 19.61 -4.38
C GLU A 42 -6.14 18.63 -4.49
N ARG A 43 -4.93 19.06 -4.12
CA ARG A 43 -3.75 18.20 -4.12
C ARG A 43 -3.91 17.00 -3.19
N MET A 44 -4.47 17.21 -1.99
CA MET A 44 -4.74 16.12 -1.04
C MET A 44 -5.77 15.11 -1.59
N ASN A 45 -6.80 15.58 -2.29
CA ASN A 45 -7.78 14.70 -2.93
C ASN A 45 -7.15 13.87 -4.05
N ILE A 46 -6.29 14.46 -4.87
CA ILE A 46 -5.54 13.74 -5.92
C ILE A 46 -4.64 12.67 -5.30
N LEU A 47 -3.88 13.01 -4.26
CA LEU A 47 -3.02 12.05 -3.54
C LEU A 47 -3.84 10.90 -2.93
N ARG A 48 -5.02 11.21 -2.37
CA ARG A 48 -5.93 10.18 -1.84
C ARG A 48 -6.45 9.25 -2.93
N ALA A 49 -6.80 9.79 -4.09
CA ALA A 49 -7.25 8.99 -5.24
C ALA A 49 -6.14 8.07 -5.75
N LEU A 50 -4.91 8.58 -5.87
CA LEU A 50 -3.74 7.78 -6.26
C LEU A 50 -3.42 6.69 -5.24
N ALA A 51 -3.45 7.01 -3.94
CA ALA A 51 -3.22 6.03 -2.89
C ALA A 51 -4.25 4.90 -2.92
N ARG A 52 -5.52 5.22 -3.21
CA ARG A 52 -6.59 4.22 -3.38
C ARG A 52 -6.36 3.34 -4.61
N ALA A 53 -6.07 3.93 -5.77
CA ALA A 53 -5.79 3.17 -6.99
C ALA A 53 -4.60 2.22 -6.81
N ASN A 54 -3.55 2.67 -6.12
CA ASN A 54 -2.40 1.82 -5.80
C ASN A 54 -2.76 0.69 -4.83
N ALA A 55 -3.61 0.94 -3.83
CA ALA A 55 -4.06 -0.11 -2.91
C ALA A 55 -4.85 -1.22 -3.66
N GLU A 56 -5.72 -0.83 -4.58
CA GLU A 56 -6.50 -1.76 -5.42
C GLU A 56 -5.58 -2.60 -6.33
N LEU A 57 -4.51 -2.02 -6.89
CA LEU A 57 -3.50 -2.75 -7.67
C LEU A 57 -2.70 -3.74 -6.81
N VAL A 58 -2.30 -3.35 -5.61
CA VAL A 58 -1.55 -4.22 -4.69
C VAL A 58 -2.39 -5.41 -4.25
N GLU A 59 -3.69 -5.22 -3.95
CA GLU A 59 -4.59 -6.32 -3.59
C GLU A 59 -4.77 -7.31 -4.75
N ALA A 60 -4.90 -6.84 -5.99
CA ALA A 60 -5.01 -7.72 -7.17
C ALA A 60 -3.75 -8.58 -7.39
N HIS A 61 -2.56 -8.07 -7.06
CA HIS A 61 -1.31 -8.83 -7.14
C HIS A 61 -1.11 -9.85 -6.00
N HIS A 62 -1.81 -9.69 -4.87
CA HIS A 62 -1.74 -10.64 -3.76
C HIS A 62 -2.70 -11.84 -3.91
N THR A 63 -3.71 -11.75 -4.77
CA THR A 63 -4.69 -12.82 -5.00
C THR A 63 -4.32 -13.80 -6.12
N ASP A 64 -3.23 -13.57 -6.85
CA ASP A 64 -2.75 -14.42 -7.96
C ASP A 64 -1.71 -15.49 -7.52
N GLY A 65 -1.47 -15.61 -6.21
CA GLY A 65 -0.46 -16.52 -5.63
C GLY A 65 -1.01 -17.63 -4.74
N SER A 66 -2.31 -17.94 -4.79
CA SER A 66 -2.91 -19.01 -4.00
C SER A 66 -3.75 -19.91 -4.90
N ASP A 67 -3.07 -20.88 -5.53
CA ASP A 67 -3.51 -22.27 -5.69
C ASP A 67 -2.56 -22.98 -6.67
N ASP A 68 -1.52 -23.65 -6.15
CA ASP A 68 -1.04 -24.91 -6.74
C ASP A 68 -0.27 -25.72 -5.68
N ASP A 69 -0.97 -26.10 -4.61
CA ASP A 69 -0.55 -27.23 -3.77
C ASP A 69 -1.03 -28.51 -4.45
N ALA A 70 -0.39 -28.87 -5.57
CA ALA A 70 -0.53 -30.17 -6.18
C ALA A 70 0.62 -31.06 -5.68
N PRO A 71 0.40 -32.04 -4.78
CA PRO A 71 1.40 -33.07 -4.56
C PRO A 71 1.51 -33.87 -5.86
N ALA A 72 2.60 -33.68 -6.59
CA ALA A 72 2.92 -34.48 -7.75
C ALA A 72 3.12 -35.94 -7.31
N ASP A 73 2.13 -36.79 -7.59
CA ASP A 73 2.24 -38.24 -7.53
C ASP A 73 3.33 -38.71 -8.49
N ALA A 74 4.57 -38.79 -8.00
CA ALA A 74 5.68 -39.41 -8.72
C ALA A 74 5.68 -40.92 -8.44
N ALA A 75 4.69 -41.63 -8.98
CA ALA A 75 4.75 -43.08 -9.10
C ALA A 75 5.26 -43.49 -10.49
N SER A 76 6.50 -44.01 -10.47
CA SER A 76 6.97 -45.16 -11.26
C SER A 76 7.81 -44.92 -12.53
N SER A 77 9.04 -45.42 -12.40
CA SER A 77 9.84 -46.14 -13.40
C SER A 77 10.79 -45.36 -14.30
N VAL A 78 12.08 -45.31 -13.92
CA VAL A 78 13.20 -45.71 -14.80
C VAL A 78 14.27 -46.39 -13.94
N GLY A 79 14.70 -47.58 -14.36
CA GLY A 79 15.52 -48.51 -13.60
C GLY A 79 16.90 -47.98 -13.17
N ALA A 80 17.26 -48.29 -11.92
CA ALA A 80 18.63 -48.30 -11.46
C ALA A 80 19.21 -49.71 -11.64
N PRO A 81 20.39 -49.89 -12.27
CA PRO A 81 21.07 -51.18 -12.29
C PRO A 81 21.62 -51.51 -10.89
N PRO A 82 21.72 -52.79 -10.52
CA PRO A 82 22.12 -53.19 -9.17
C PRO A 82 23.62 -52.91 -8.92
N LYS A 83 23.94 -52.30 -7.78
CA LYS A 83 25.28 -52.42 -7.18
C LYS A 83 25.34 -53.77 -6.47
N VAL A 84 26.01 -54.74 -7.08
CA VAL A 84 26.39 -55.98 -6.38
C VAL A 84 27.49 -55.61 -5.37
N THR A 85 27.26 -56.03 -4.13
CA THR A 85 28.15 -55.90 -2.98
C THR A 85 29.36 -56.81 -3.16
N ASP A 86 30.58 -56.24 -3.11
CA ASP A 86 31.80 -57.03 -2.93
C ASP A 86 31.87 -57.44 -1.44
N GLY A 87 31.51 -58.70 -1.19
CA GLY A 87 31.64 -59.35 0.11
C GLY A 87 33.02 -59.98 0.22
N VAL A 88 33.73 -59.61 1.28
CA VAL A 88 34.93 -60.28 1.77
C VAL A 88 34.61 -61.74 2.16
N ASP A 89 35.44 -62.70 1.78
CA ASP A 89 36.07 -63.75 2.63
C ASP A 89 36.73 -64.85 1.76
N SER A 90 38.06 -65.00 1.86
CA SER A 90 38.87 -66.25 1.90
C SER A 90 40.34 -65.96 1.62
#